data_AF-W7KWS9-F1
#
_entry.id   AF-W7KWS9-F1
#
_cell.length_a   1.000
_cell.length_b   1.000
_cell.length_c   1.000
_cell.angle_alpha   90.00
_cell.angle_beta   90.00
_cell.angle_gamma   90.00
#
_symmetry.space_group_name_H-M   'P 1'
#
loop_
_entity.id
_entity.type
_entity.pdbx_description
1 polymer ?
#
loop_
_entity_poly.entity_id
_entity_poly.type
_entity_poly.pdbx_seq_one_letter_code
_entity_poly.pdbx_strand_id
1 'polypeptide(L)'
;MVFPALAVSGRVSTSTKNVFQVVRHGVIIKSNEGNYYYIGGKSNYWIQNRAFHAFQGTTEFTLKAEEGVHLFEAIRDAPSNIIVLQARTSRLSQAWEQPKPPEGCQTPFIGWIMDALEGGIGAGVIMNYLPYFLDEPIRNLKVGHRGLIYESGGKYTTDSFQGFLRTISKFPPLPFLGIIKSTPPPLGDKLPSPFPGFIYAPTPISIMNDLCQFLLAFSGEAQDDCSALVGNDNKIQQFSDSLDALIGAPIFTSLYCPSGCKNIGLAGLVYRGTSATIKGYGFLVFNFVKPPTDYSDAAIAEYANQLGVSNVLEISKRLVSSANKAEASIISALGLSAVVAGAIIAYLVTWYSDWQKTYNEARPYAEQAKAVIDKVRNKLNQMREYRLLSFVDECLAEVIEEGASPDEWYDATLSCLFEKGEHVAGGPVPGP
;
A
#
# COMPACT_ATOMS: atom_id res chain seq x y z
N MET A 1 -12.95 -6.95 2.78
CA MET A 1 -12.32 -7.42 1.51
C MET A 1 -10.84 -7.09 1.57
N VAL A 2 -9.91 -7.97 1.16
CA VAL A 2 -8.47 -7.68 1.33
C VAL A 2 -7.96 -6.84 0.15
N PHE A 3 -7.64 -5.57 0.44
CA PHE A 3 -7.13 -4.61 -0.54
C PHE A 3 -5.60 -4.75 -0.71
N PRO A 4 -5.07 -4.78 -1.95
CA PRO A 4 -3.64 -4.62 -2.18
C PRO A 4 -3.15 -3.28 -1.65
N ALA A 5 -1.89 -3.24 -1.22
CA ALA A 5 -1.16 -2.00 -1.05
C ALA A 5 -0.63 -1.51 -2.39
N LEU A 6 -0.63 -0.19 -2.61
CA LEU A 6 0.00 0.47 -3.74
C LEU A 6 1.15 1.34 -3.24
N ALA A 7 2.37 1.07 -3.71
CA ALA A 7 3.57 1.68 -3.20
C ALA A 7 4.33 2.50 -4.24
N VAL A 8 4.95 3.60 -3.78
CA VAL A 8 5.81 4.47 -4.57
C VAL A 8 6.80 5.22 -3.68
N SER A 9 7.95 5.63 -4.21
CA SER A 9 8.82 6.61 -3.58
C SER A 9 8.39 8.04 -3.91
N GLY A 10 8.61 8.99 -2.99
CA GLY A 10 8.28 10.40 -3.20
C GLY A 10 9.04 11.06 -4.35
N ARG A 11 10.21 10.52 -4.71
CA ARG A 11 10.95 10.90 -5.92
C ARG A 11 11.38 9.67 -6.72
N VAL A 12 11.50 9.84 -8.03
CA VAL A 12 11.88 8.77 -8.96
C VAL A 12 13.00 9.23 -9.88
N SER A 13 13.72 8.27 -10.47
CA SER A 13 14.80 8.53 -11.41
C SER A 13 14.30 9.37 -12.59
N THR A 14 15.14 10.26 -13.11
CA THR A 14 14.86 11.03 -14.33
C THR A 14 14.82 10.16 -15.59
N SER A 15 15.24 8.89 -15.50
CA SER A 15 15.05 7.88 -16.56
C SER A 15 13.64 7.27 -16.60
N THR A 16 12.77 7.61 -15.65
CA THR A 16 11.38 7.17 -15.61
C THR A 16 10.62 7.74 -16.80
N LYS A 17 9.82 6.90 -17.45
CA LYS A 17 9.01 7.23 -18.63
C LYS A 17 7.51 7.23 -18.34
N ASN A 18 7.07 6.38 -17.41
CA ASN A 18 5.67 6.23 -17.06
C ASN A 18 5.46 5.73 -15.62
N VAL A 19 4.21 5.74 -15.17
CA VAL A 19 3.82 5.30 -13.83
C VAL A 19 4.04 3.81 -13.56
N PHE A 20 3.94 2.94 -14.57
CA PHE A 20 4.08 1.48 -14.41
C PHE A 20 5.50 1.06 -14.03
N GLN A 21 6.49 1.87 -14.41
CA GLN A 21 7.87 1.68 -13.99
C GLN A 21 8.06 1.91 -12.48
N VAL A 22 7.22 2.71 -11.83
CA VAL A 22 7.41 3.14 -10.44
C VAL A 22 6.41 2.54 -9.47
N VAL A 23 5.15 2.31 -9.87
CA VAL A 23 4.14 1.79 -8.95
C VAL A 23 4.38 0.31 -8.69
N ARG A 24 4.26 -0.12 -7.43
CA ARG A 24 4.32 -1.53 -7.06
C ARG A 24 3.15 -1.91 -6.20
N HIS A 25 2.69 -3.15 -6.36
CA HIS A 25 1.69 -3.70 -5.47
C HIS A 25 2.37 -4.38 -4.27
N GLY A 26 1.60 -4.59 -3.21
CA GLY A 26 2.05 -5.31 -2.03
C GLY A 26 0.90 -5.60 -1.08
N VAL A 27 1.27 -5.86 0.17
CA VAL A 27 0.37 -5.92 1.32
C VAL A 27 1.01 -5.23 2.51
N ILE A 28 0.18 -4.65 3.37
CA ILE A 28 0.57 -4.20 4.70
C ILE A 28 0.14 -5.25 5.72
N ILE A 29 1.10 -5.74 6.49
CA ILE A 29 0.88 -6.68 7.59
C ILE A 29 1.18 -5.96 8.90
N LYS A 30 0.23 -5.98 9.84
CA LYS A 30 0.48 -5.62 11.23
C LYS A 30 0.94 -6.87 11.96
N SER A 31 2.13 -6.83 12.55
CA SER A 31 2.64 -7.94 13.32
C SER A 31 1.93 -8.11 14.65
N ASN A 32 2.13 -9.26 15.28
CA ASN A 32 1.63 -9.56 16.62
C ASN A 32 2.14 -8.55 17.67
N GLU A 33 3.33 -8.00 17.44
CA GLU A 33 3.97 -6.96 18.25
C GLU A 33 3.45 -5.54 17.93
N GLY A 34 2.59 -5.39 16.93
CA GLY A 34 1.95 -4.14 16.56
C GLY A 34 2.72 -3.30 15.53
N ASN A 35 3.76 -3.86 14.91
CA ASN A 35 4.56 -3.18 13.89
C ASN A 35 3.94 -3.35 12.48
N TYR A 36 4.02 -2.33 11.64
CA TYR A 36 3.52 -2.41 10.26
C TYR A 36 4.65 -2.71 9.29
N TYR A 37 4.44 -3.70 8.42
CA TYR A 37 5.39 -4.09 7.39
C TYR A 37 4.74 -4.03 6.01
N TYR A 38 5.38 -3.33 5.08
CA TYR A 38 5.12 -3.49 3.67
C TYR A 38 5.88 -4.71 3.16
N ILE A 39 5.14 -5.64 2.56
CA ILE A 39 5.68 -6.78 1.83
C ILE A 39 5.13 -6.71 0.41
N GLY A 40 6.00 -6.41 -0.56
CA GLY A 40 5.55 -6.17 -1.93
C GLY A 40 6.68 -5.91 -2.90
N GLY A 41 6.32 -5.49 -4.10
CA GLY A 41 7.27 -5.29 -5.19
C GLY A 41 8.22 -4.13 -4.94
N LYS A 42 9.43 -4.21 -5.50
CA LYS A 42 10.37 -3.09 -5.62
C LYS A 42 10.39 -2.50 -7.03
N SER A 43 10.74 -1.22 -7.14
CA SER A 43 11.04 -0.55 -8.40
C SER A 43 12.50 -0.10 -8.45
N ASN A 44 13.15 -0.34 -9.59
CA ASN A 44 14.51 0.16 -9.86
C ASN A 44 14.55 1.68 -10.12
N TYR A 45 13.38 2.31 -10.28
CA TYR A 45 13.24 3.74 -10.55
C TYR A 45 13.03 4.55 -9.27
N TRP A 46 12.82 3.89 -8.12
CA TRP A 46 12.76 4.60 -6.85
C TRP A 46 14.14 5.17 -6.49
N ILE A 47 14.16 6.43 -6.04
CA ILE A 47 15.39 7.10 -5.60
C ILE A 47 15.21 7.74 -4.23
N GLN A 48 16.32 7.88 -3.51
CA GLN A 48 16.40 8.59 -2.26
C GLN A 48 16.12 10.09 -2.47
N ASN A 49 15.09 10.65 -1.83
CA ASN A 49 15.01 12.09 -1.49
C ASN A 49 13.76 12.54 -0.69
N ARG A 50 12.84 11.66 -0.27
CA ARG A 50 11.64 12.10 0.48
C ARG A 50 11.16 11.01 1.44
N ALA A 51 10.47 10.02 0.90
CA ALA A 51 9.93 8.91 1.67
C ALA A 51 9.54 7.78 0.73
N PHE A 52 9.32 6.62 1.31
CA PHE A 52 8.50 5.57 0.72
C PHE A 52 7.07 5.74 1.22
N HIS A 53 6.10 5.54 0.33
CA HIS A 53 4.67 5.61 0.63
C HIS A 53 4.00 4.32 0.14
N ALA A 54 3.13 3.76 0.95
CA ALA A 54 2.23 2.67 0.57
C ALA A 54 0.80 2.99 1.01
N PHE A 55 -0.16 2.81 0.10
CA PHE A 55 -1.57 3.11 0.33
C PHE A 55 -2.39 1.81 0.31
N GLN A 56 -3.17 1.54 1.35
CA GLN A 56 -4.06 0.38 1.43
C GLN A 56 -5.33 0.76 2.20
N GLY A 57 -6.50 0.61 1.57
CA GLY A 57 -7.79 0.92 2.21
C GLY A 57 -7.81 2.35 2.76
N THR A 58 -7.41 3.32 1.92
CA THR A 58 -7.26 4.75 2.26
C THR A 58 -6.20 5.10 3.31
N THR A 59 -5.58 4.11 3.95
CA THR A 59 -4.51 4.32 4.93
C THR A 59 -3.18 4.50 4.21
N GLU A 60 -2.43 5.50 4.64
CA GLU A 60 -1.05 5.70 4.19
C GLU A 60 -0.08 5.14 5.22
N PHE A 61 0.89 4.38 4.73
CA PHE A 61 2.04 3.88 5.46
C PHE A 61 3.29 4.52 4.86
N THR A 62 4.06 5.18 5.70
CA THR A 62 5.25 5.93 5.28
C THR A 62 6.52 5.38 5.92
N LEU A 63 7.61 5.49 5.19
CA LEU A 63 8.96 5.31 5.70
C LEU A 63 9.79 6.48 5.19
N LYS A 64 10.09 7.43 6.08
CA LYS A 64 10.97 8.55 5.79
C LYS A 64 12.42 8.16 6.04
N ALA A 65 13.32 8.65 5.20
CA ALA A 65 14.75 8.37 5.31
C ALA A 65 15.55 9.59 4.86
N GLU A 66 16.55 9.98 5.64
CA GLU A 66 17.48 11.05 5.24
C GLU A 66 18.28 10.71 3.98
N GLU A 67 18.76 11.74 3.30
CA GLU A 67 19.75 11.61 2.23
C GLU A 67 21.05 11.04 2.83
N GLY A 68 21.45 9.83 2.43
CA GLY A 68 22.65 9.12 2.94
C GLY A 68 22.40 7.81 3.68
N VAL A 69 21.15 7.43 3.97
CA VAL A 69 20.83 6.11 4.59
C VAL A 69 20.85 4.96 3.57
N HIS A 70 21.08 5.25 2.28
CA HIS A 70 21.20 4.29 1.18
C HIS A 70 20.05 3.25 1.12
N LEU A 71 18.87 3.56 1.67
CA LEU A 71 17.73 2.64 1.73
C LEU A 71 17.27 2.26 0.32
N PHE A 72 17.06 3.25 -0.55
CA PHE A 72 16.60 3.00 -1.91
C PHE A 72 17.67 2.34 -2.79
N GLU A 73 18.95 2.53 -2.46
CA GLU A 73 20.04 1.79 -3.10
C GLU A 73 20.00 0.33 -2.66
N ALA A 74 19.87 0.06 -1.36
CA ALA A 74 19.69 -1.30 -0.84
C ALA A 74 18.44 -2.00 -1.43
N ILE A 75 17.33 -1.27 -1.63
CA ILE A 75 16.14 -1.79 -2.32
C ILE A 75 16.47 -2.16 -3.78
N ARG A 76 17.11 -1.26 -4.52
CA ARG A 76 17.42 -1.48 -5.94
C ARG A 76 18.42 -2.62 -6.14
N ASP A 77 19.41 -2.71 -5.26
CA ASP A 77 20.49 -3.70 -5.33
C ASP A 77 20.08 -5.05 -4.69
N ALA A 78 18.91 -5.10 -4.04
CA ALA A 78 18.36 -6.33 -3.49
C ALA A 78 18.18 -7.41 -4.58
N PRO A 79 18.53 -8.67 -4.31
CA PRO A 79 18.43 -9.76 -5.28
C PRO A 79 16.98 -10.14 -5.62
N SER A 80 16.05 -9.90 -4.68
CA SER A 80 14.63 -10.22 -4.83
C SER A 80 13.83 -9.05 -5.40
N ASN A 81 12.83 -9.35 -6.25
CA ASN A 81 11.82 -8.39 -6.69
C ASN A 81 10.78 -8.05 -5.62
N ILE A 82 10.74 -8.82 -4.53
CA ILE A 82 9.92 -8.57 -3.34
C ILE A 82 10.82 -8.07 -2.22
N ILE A 83 10.41 -6.98 -1.58
CA ILE A 83 11.08 -6.38 -0.44
C ILE A 83 10.19 -6.42 0.80
N VAL A 84 10.84 -6.31 1.96
CA VAL A 84 10.19 -6.21 3.27
C VAL A 84 10.69 -4.94 3.93
N LEU A 85 9.78 -4.04 4.28
CA LEU A 85 10.09 -2.76 4.92
C LEU A 85 9.20 -2.59 6.14
N GLN A 86 9.76 -2.16 7.26
CA GLN A 86 8.94 -1.61 8.35
C GLN A 86 8.52 -0.18 7.97
N ALA A 87 7.25 0.14 8.15
CA ALA A 87 6.69 1.45 7.92
C ALA A 87 5.87 1.90 9.13
N ARG A 88 5.51 3.19 9.17
CA ARG A 88 4.57 3.72 10.16
C ARG A 88 3.32 4.25 9.47
N THR A 89 2.23 4.29 10.21
CA THR A 89 1.07 5.10 9.84
C THR A 89 0.79 6.07 10.97
N SER A 90 0.37 7.29 10.61
CA SER A 90 -0.13 8.29 11.55
C SER A 90 -1.62 8.09 11.84
N ARG A 91 -2.37 7.48 10.91
CA ARG A 91 -3.82 7.26 11.01
C ARG A 91 -4.25 6.01 10.27
N LEU A 92 -4.93 5.12 10.98
CA LEU A 92 -5.59 3.98 10.38
C LEU A 92 -7.01 4.38 9.97
N SER A 93 -7.33 4.18 8.70
CA SER A 93 -8.70 4.25 8.22
C SER A 93 -9.52 3.05 8.72
N GLN A 94 -10.81 3.25 8.95
CA GLN A 94 -11.74 2.14 9.23
C GLN A 94 -11.87 1.17 8.05
N ALA A 95 -11.55 1.62 6.83
CA ALA A 95 -11.54 0.79 5.64
C ALA A 95 -10.29 -0.11 5.52
N TRP A 96 -9.27 0.09 6.38
CA TRP A 96 -8.10 -0.76 6.36
C TRP A 96 -8.38 -2.11 7.00
N GLU A 97 -8.22 -3.17 6.21
CA GLU A 97 -8.29 -4.55 6.66
C GLU A 97 -6.93 -5.25 6.48
N GLN A 98 -6.51 -5.99 7.49
CA GLN A 98 -5.31 -6.82 7.44
C GLN A 98 -5.59 -8.12 6.63
N PRO A 99 -4.72 -8.49 5.67
CA PRO A 99 -4.77 -9.82 5.04
C PRO A 99 -4.64 -10.90 6.12
N LYS A 100 -5.47 -11.94 6.09
CA LYS A 100 -5.32 -13.10 6.98
C LYS A 100 -4.46 -14.18 6.31
N PRO A 101 -3.63 -14.92 7.07
CA PRO A 101 -3.00 -16.12 6.55
C PRO A 101 -4.10 -17.15 6.22
N PRO A 102 -3.85 -18.05 5.25
CA PRO A 102 -4.81 -19.11 4.94
C PRO A 102 -4.98 -20.05 6.14
N GLU A 103 -6.19 -20.16 6.66
CA GLU A 103 -6.51 -21.15 7.69
C GLU A 103 -6.78 -22.52 7.05
N GLY A 104 -5.89 -23.48 7.35
CA GLY A 104 -6.15 -24.90 7.11
C GLY A 104 -5.96 -25.40 5.68
N CYS A 105 -4.90 -24.97 4.95
CA CYS A 105 -4.62 -25.57 3.64
C CYS A 105 -3.19 -25.90 3.22
N GLN A 106 -2.98 -27.17 2.88
CA GLN A 106 -1.75 -27.71 2.29
C GLN A 106 -1.95 -28.50 0.98
N THR A 107 -3.13 -28.50 0.34
CA THR A 107 -3.32 -29.19 -0.95
C THR A 107 -4.34 -28.50 -1.87
N PRO A 108 -4.09 -28.43 -3.20
CA PRO A 108 -5.00 -27.77 -4.15
C PRO A 108 -6.06 -28.71 -4.75
N PHE A 109 -7.32 -28.26 -4.91
CA PHE A 109 -8.21 -28.73 -5.99
C PHE A 109 -9.43 -27.81 -6.30
N ILE A 110 -9.81 -27.72 -7.59
CA ILE A 110 -11.20 -27.49 -8.08
C ILE A 110 -11.49 -28.53 -9.16
N GLY A 111 -12.56 -29.31 -9.01
CA GLY A 111 -12.94 -30.43 -9.88
C GLY A 111 -14.16 -30.25 -10.76
N TRP A 112 -14.23 -29.18 -11.57
CA TRP A 112 -15.21 -29.17 -12.69
C TRP A 112 -14.71 -28.40 -13.91
N ILE A 113 -13.85 -27.39 -13.73
CA ILE A 113 -13.04 -26.79 -14.81
C ILE A 113 -11.90 -27.73 -15.24
N MET A 114 -11.62 -28.76 -14.43
CA MET A 114 -10.44 -29.63 -14.51
C MET A 114 -10.66 -30.99 -15.19
N ASP A 115 -11.88 -31.38 -15.52
CA ASP A 115 -12.11 -32.61 -16.28
C ASP A 115 -11.54 -32.53 -17.71
N ALA A 116 -11.08 -31.35 -18.14
CA ALA A 116 -10.37 -31.13 -19.40
C ALA A 116 -8.84 -31.03 -19.26
N LEU A 117 -8.27 -30.95 -18.05
CA LEU A 117 -6.85 -30.65 -17.82
C LEU A 117 -6.27 -31.50 -16.68
N GLU A 118 -5.77 -32.70 -17.01
CA GLU A 118 -5.14 -33.64 -16.09
C GLU A 118 -3.93 -33.01 -15.35
N GLY A 119 -3.97 -33.02 -14.00
CA GLY A 119 -2.80 -32.90 -13.11
C GLY A 119 -2.54 -31.54 -12.44
N GLY A 120 -2.58 -31.51 -11.10
CA GLY A 120 -1.81 -30.55 -10.26
C GLY A 120 -2.15 -29.06 -10.37
N ILE A 121 -3.40 -28.72 -10.69
CA ILE A 121 -3.85 -27.34 -10.93
C ILE A 121 -4.78 -26.87 -9.81
N GLY A 122 -4.53 -25.66 -9.30
CA GLY A 122 -5.44 -24.91 -8.42
C GLY A 122 -5.97 -23.65 -9.11
N ALA A 123 -6.87 -22.90 -8.47
CA ALA A 123 -7.24 -21.57 -8.94
C ALA A 123 -6.84 -20.49 -7.91
N GLY A 124 -6.57 -19.30 -8.42
CA GLY A 124 -6.12 -18.14 -7.66
C GLY A 124 -6.70 -16.86 -8.22
N VAL A 125 -6.74 -15.85 -7.36
CA VAL A 125 -7.17 -14.50 -7.69
C VAL A 125 -6.03 -13.55 -7.38
N ILE A 126 -5.53 -12.85 -8.39
CA ILE A 126 -4.58 -11.74 -8.21
C ILE A 126 -5.41 -10.47 -8.03
N MET A 127 -5.45 -9.94 -6.81
CA MET A 127 -6.11 -8.66 -6.55
C MET A 127 -5.18 -7.53 -6.97
N ASN A 128 -5.65 -6.63 -7.84
CA ASN A 128 -4.82 -5.54 -8.35
C ASN A 128 -5.64 -4.31 -8.76
N TYR A 129 -4.94 -3.18 -8.93
CA TYR A 129 -5.52 -1.92 -9.36
C TYR A 129 -5.13 -1.53 -10.78
N LEU A 130 -4.49 -2.43 -11.53
CA LEU A 130 -3.99 -2.12 -12.87
C LEU A 130 -5.04 -1.49 -13.79
N PRO A 131 -6.31 -1.94 -13.80
CA PRO A 131 -7.34 -1.37 -14.68
C PRO A 131 -7.63 0.11 -14.41
N TYR A 132 -7.58 0.57 -13.16
CA TYR A 132 -7.75 1.98 -12.83
C TYR A 132 -6.67 2.87 -13.49
N PHE A 133 -5.46 2.34 -13.70
CA PHE A 133 -4.43 3.05 -14.47
C PHE A 133 -4.69 2.98 -15.98
N LEU A 134 -5.34 1.93 -16.48
CA LEU A 134 -5.63 1.77 -17.91
C LEU A 134 -6.82 2.61 -18.37
N ASP A 135 -7.64 3.09 -17.44
CA ASP A 135 -8.71 4.05 -17.69
C ASP A 135 -8.23 5.51 -17.64
N GLU A 136 -7.05 5.75 -17.08
CA GLU A 136 -6.43 7.06 -17.12
C GLU A 136 -5.96 7.43 -18.55
N PRO A 137 -6.15 8.69 -18.98
CA PRO A 137 -5.58 9.17 -20.23
C PRO A 137 -4.06 8.92 -20.31
N ILE A 138 -3.58 8.40 -21.42
CA ILE A 138 -2.16 8.06 -21.65
C ILE A 138 -1.21 9.22 -21.30
N ARG A 139 -1.64 10.47 -21.50
CA ARG A 139 -0.87 11.68 -21.15
C ARG A 139 -0.61 11.82 -19.64
N ASN A 140 -1.51 11.34 -18.80
CA ASN A 140 -1.40 11.37 -17.33
C ASN A 140 -0.42 10.29 -16.85
N LEU A 141 -0.37 9.15 -17.55
CA LEU A 141 0.47 8.00 -17.23
C LEU A 141 1.93 8.18 -17.63
N LYS A 142 2.23 9.10 -18.57
CA LYS A 142 3.58 9.47 -18.98
C LYS A 142 4.13 10.56 -18.07
N VAL A 143 5.46 10.61 -17.92
CA VAL A 143 6.11 11.72 -17.23
C VAL A 143 5.93 13.02 -18.03
N GLY A 144 5.54 14.10 -17.36
CA GLY A 144 5.43 15.43 -17.97
C GLY A 144 4.72 16.45 -17.10
N HIS A 145 4.65 17.71 -17.55
CA HIS A 145 4.10 18.83 -16.77
C HIS A 145 2.64 18.69 -16.32
N ARG A 146 1.86 17.81 -16.97
CA ARG A 146 0.48 17.46 -16.59
C ARG A 146 0.33 15.98 -16.23
N GLY A 147 1.45 15.27 -16.11
CA GLY A 147 1.48 13.87 -15.74
C GLY A 147 1.30 13.70 -14.23
N LEU A 148 0.92 12.49 -13.83
CA LEU A 148 0.94 12.09 -12.42
C LEU A 148 2.35 12.15 -11.83
N ILE A 149 3.37 12.00 -12.69
CA ILE A 149 4.78 12.21 -12.39
C ILE A 149 5.26 13.41 -13.20
N TYR A 150 5.86 14.38 -12.52
CA TYR A 150 6.31 15.63 -13.14
C TYR A 150 7.65 16.09 -12.56
N GLU A 151 8.28 17.04 -13.23
CA GLU A 151 9.55 17.62 -12.80
C GLU A 151 9.34 18.70 -11.73
N SER A 152 10.05 18.59 -10.62
CA SER A 152 10.08 19.58 -9.55
C SER A 152 11.46 19.60 -8.88
N GLY A 153 12.07 20.79 -8.81
CA GLY A 153 13.39 20.98 -8.21
C GLY A 153 14.49 20.11 -8.85
N GLY A 154 14.47 19.98 -10.18
CA GLY A 154 15.46 19.21 -10.96
C GLY A 154 15.39 17.69 -10.78
N LYS A 155 14.35 17.16 -10.12
CA LYS A 155 14.09 15.71 -10.00
C LYS A 155 12.64 15.42 -10.41
N TYR A 156 12.31 14.16 -10.70
CA TYR A 156 10.91 13.76 -10.88
C TYR A 156 10.26 13.46 -9.53
N THR A 157 9.10 14.07 -9.30
CA THR A 157 8.30 13.91 -8.08
C THR A 157 7.03 13.12 -8.35
N THR A 158 6.52 12.45 -7.32
CA THR A 158 5.31 11.62 -7.38
C THR A 158 4.16 12.21 -6.56
N ASP A 159 4.22 13.48 -6.15
CA ASP A 159 3.23 14.08 -5.25
C ASP A 159 1.78 13.94 -5.77
N SER A 160 1.52 14.31 -7.04
CA SER A 160 0.22 14.11 -7.68
C SER A 160 -0.15 12.63 -7.80
N PHE A 161 0.84 11.77 -8.06
CA PHE A 161 0.63 10.34 -8.17
C PHE A 161 0.24 9.70 -6.84
N GLN A 162 0.83 10.13 -5.72
CA GLN A 162 0.46 9.67 -4.39
C GLN A 162 -1.01 9.99 -4.07
N GLY A 163 -1.49 11.19 -4.46
CA GLY A 163 -2.91 11.55 -4.36
C GLY A 163 -3.82 10.62 -5.18
N PHE A 164 -3.40 10.27 -6.40
CA PHE A 164 -4.08 9.28 -7.24
C PHE A 164 -4.10 7.88 -6.58
N LEU A 165 -2.95 7.37 -6.12
CA LEU A 165 -2.85 6.08 -5.44
C LEU A 165 -3.72 6.01 -4.19
N ARG A 166 -3.70 7.06 -3.37
CA ARG A 166 -4.58 7.19 -2.19
C ARG A 166 -6.05 7.10 -2.58
N THR A 167 -6.43 7.75 -3.67
CA THR A 167 -7.82 7.76 -4.17
C THR A 167 -8.26 6.39 -4.69
N ILE A 168 -7.45 5.74 -5.53
CA ILE A 168 -7.84 4.43 -6.06
C ILE A 168 -7.81 3.33 -5.00
N SER A 169 -6.96 3.46 -3.97
CA SER A 169 -6.92 2.53 -2.83
C SER A 169 -8.20 2.52 -1.96
N LYS A 170 -9.16 3.41 -2.26
CA LYS A 170 -10.49 3.43 -1.64
C LYS A 170 -11.48 2.48 -2.30
N PHE A 171 -11.27 2.17 -3.58
CA PHE A 171 -12.20 1.33 -4.35
C PHE A 171 -11.80 -0.14 -4.25
N PRO A 172 -12.76 -1.08 -4.40
CA PRO A 172 -12.47 -2.50 -4.50
C PRO A 172 -11.40 -2.80 -5.56
N PRO A 173 -10.40 -3.67 -5.26
CA PRO A 173 -9.45 -4.10 -6.27
C PRO A 173 -10.15 -4.99 -7.30
N LEU A 174 -9.58 -5.04 -8.51
CA LEU A 174 -10.10 -5.87 -9.57
C LEU A 174 -9.40 -7.25 -9.57
N PRO A 175 -10.16 -8.36 -9.56
CA PRO A 175 -9.60 -9.70 -9.50
C PRO A 175 -9.13 -10.15 -10.88
N PHE A 176 -7.86 -10.56 -11.01
CA PHE A 176 -7.42 -11.39 -12.14
C PHE A 176 -7.49 -12.85 -11.76
N LEU A 177 -8.35 -13.60 -12.42
CA LEU A 177 -8.49 -15.02 -12.19
C LEU A 177 -7.43 -15.77 -12.97
N GLY A 178 -6.81 -16.72 -12.29
CA GLY A 178 -5.72 -17.48 -12.87
C GLY A 178 -5.66 -18.91 -12.39
N ILE A 179 -5.11 -19.73 -13.27
CA ILE A 179 -4.85 -21.14 -13.06
C ILE A 179 -3.49 -21.28 -12.39
N ILE A 180 -3.45 -21.78 -11.16
CA ILE A 180 -2.21 -22.01 -10.41
C ILE A 180 -1.63 -23.37 -10.80
N LYS A 181 -0.33 -23.42 -11.10
CA LYS A 181 0.45 -24.65 -11.30
C LYS A 181 1.73 -24.65 -10.46
N SER A 182 2.10 -25.80 -9.92
CA SER A 182 3.35 -25.98 -9.16
C SER A 182 4.58 -26.19 -10.03
N THR A 183 4.42 -26.65 -11.28
CA THR A 183 5.53 -26.90 -12.21
C THR A 183 5.75 -25.74 -13.17
N PRO A 184 6.99 -25.23 -13.31
CA PRO A 184 7.35 -24.25 -14.32
C PRO A 184 7.07 -24.73 -15.74
N PRO A 185 6.61 -23.86 -16.66
CA PRO A 185 6.83 -24.11 -18.07
C PRO A 185 8.35 -24.10 -18.35
N PRO A 186 8.82 -24.72 -19.45
CA PRO A 186 10.20 -24.62 -19.89
C PRO A 186 10.49 -23.21 -20.45
N LEU A 187 10.39 -22.20 -19.60
CA LEU A 187 10.86 -20.84 -19.88
C LEU A 187 12.29 -20.79 -19.36
N GLY A 188 13.23 -20.53 -20.28
CA GLY A 188 14.65 -20.48 -19.97
C GLY A 188 14.95 -19.46 -18.87
N ASP A 189 15.29 -19.98 -17.69
CA ASP A 189 16.27 -19.50 -16.72
C ASP A 189 16.07 -20.34 -15.44
N LYS A 190 17.16 -20.72 -14.76
CA LYS A 190 17.06 -21.40 -13.47
C LYS A 190 16.41 -20.43 -12.47
N LEU A 191 15.16 -20.68 -12.13
CA LEU A 191 14.44 -19.92 -11.12
C LEU A 191 15.12 -20.11 -9.76
N PRO A 192 15.50 -19.03 -9.06
CA PRO A 192 15.95 -19.12 -7.68
C PRO A 192 14.92 -19.84 -6.79
N SER A 193 15.36 -20.66 -5.84
CA SER A 193 14.51 -21.01 -4.70
C SER A 193 14.26 -19.70 -3.93
N PRO A 194 13.00 -19.27 -3.62
CA PRO A 194 11.88 -20.11 -3.19
C PRO A 194 10.53 -19.79 -3.90
N PHE A 195 10.42 -20.04 -5.22
CA PHE A 195 9.14 -19.86 -5.93
C PHE A 195 8.21 -21.08 -5.80
N PRO A 196 7.04 -20.96 -5.14
CA PRO A 196 6.01 -21.99 -5.06
C PRO A 196 5.30 -22.38 -6.36
N GLY A 197 5.29 -21.55 -7.41
CA GLY A 197 4.59 -21.88 -8.64
C GLY A 197 4.28 -20.71 -9.58
N PHE A 198 3.35 -20.98 -10.49
CA PHE A 198 2.94 -20.13 -11.61
C PHE A 198 1.44 -19.90 -11.61
N ILE A 199 1.01 -18.74 -12.10
CA ILE A 199 -0.39 -18.41 -12.34
C ILE A 199 -0.56 -18.00 -13.79
N TYR A 200 -1.51 -18.64 -14.47
CA TYR A 200 -1.89 -18.33 -15.84
C TYR A 200 -3.21 -17.56 -15.85
N ALA A 201 -3.18 -16.28 -16.23
CA ALA A 201 -4.39 -15.50 -16.48
C ALA A 201 -4.62 -15.39 -18.00
N PRO A 202 -5.80 -15.76 -18.52
CA PRO A 202 -6.07 -15.76 -19.95
C PRO A 202 -6.10 -14.34 -20.54
N THR A 203 -5.69 -14.19 -21.80
CA THR A 203 -5.85 -12.95 -22.59
C THR A 203 -6.69 -13.19 -23.86
N PRO A 204 -7.54 -12.23 -24.29
CA PRO A 204 -7.75 -10.92 -23.70
C PRO A 204 -8.56 -11.03 -22.39
N ILE A 205 -8.36 -10.04 -21.52
CA ILE A 205 -9.05 -9.93 -20.22
C ILE A 205 -10.58 -9.81 -20.41
N SER A 206 -11.06 -9.67 -21.65
CA SER A 206 -12.44 -9.84 -22.08
C SER A 206 -13.12 -11.13 -21.59
N ILE A 207 -12.38 -12.23 -21.49
CA ILE A 207 -12.88 -13.51 -20.95
C ILE A 207 -13.16 -13.39 -19.43
N MET A 208 -12.60 -12.39 -18.76
CA MET A 208 -12.83 -12.14 -17.34
C MET A 208 -14.06 -11.29 -17.07
N ASN A 209 -14.74 -10.72 -18.06
CA ASN A 209 -15.90 -9.85 -17.83
C ASN A 209 -17.03 -10.60 -17.10
N ASP A 210 -17.47 -11.75 -17.62
CA ASP A 210 -18.55 -12.55 -17.03
C ASP A 210 -18.19 -13.08 -15.61
N LEU A 211 -16.91 -13.34 -15.38
CA LEU A 211 -16.40 -13.92 -14.14
C LEU A 211 -16.09 -12.85 -13.07
N CYS A 212 -15.66 -11.67 -13.51
CA CYS A 212 -15.59 -10.43 -12.72
C CYS A 212 -16.99 -10.03 -12.27
N GLN A 213 -17.97 -10.03 -13.18
CA GLN A 213 -19.38 -9.80 -12.86
C GLN A 213 -19.92 -10.81 -11.86
N PHE A 214 -19.56 -12.09 -11.97
CA PHE A 214 -19.96 -13.12 -11.00
C PHE A 214 -19.40 -12.89 -9.58
N LEU A 215 -18.10 -12.54 -9.45
CA LEU A 215 -17.49 -12.26 -8.14
C LEU A 215 -18.00 -10.96 -7.51
N LEU A 216 -18.26 -9.93 -8.34
CA LEU A 216 -18.74 -8.62 -7.91
C LEU A 216 -20.27 -8.54 -7.81
N ALA A 217 -21.01 -9.55 -8.29
CA ALA A 217 -22.46 -9.66 -8.10
C ALA A 217 -22.86 -9.67 -6.60
N PHE A 218 -21.94 -10.08 -5.73
CA PHE A 218 -22.15 -10.08 -4.28
C PHE A 218 -21.73 -8.77 -3.59
N SER A 219 -21.05 -7.84 -4.29
CA SER A 219 -20.58 -6.57 -3.74
C SER A 219 -21.42 -5.35 -4.14
N GLY A 220 -22.45 -5.52 -4.96
CA GLY A 220 -23.50 -4.51 -5.22
C GLY A 220 -23.10 -3.26 -6.04
N GLU A 221 -21.81 -2.90 -6.11
CA GLU A 221 -21.40 -1.56 -6.59
C GLU A 221 -20.56 -1.54 -7.89
N ALA A 222 -20.07 -2.68 -8.40
CA ALA A 222 -18.97 -2.69 -9.38
C ALA A 222 -19.24 -3.47 -10.70
N GLN A 223 -20.50 -3.70 -11.08
CA GLN A 223 -20.82 -4.47 -12.30
C GLN A 223 -20.42 -3.76 -13.60
N ASP A 224 -20.39 -2.42 -13.61
CA ASP A 224 -20.04 -1.63 -14.80
C ASP A 224 -18.53 -1.62 -15.12
N ASP A 225 -17.67 -1.82 -14.11
CA ASP A 225 -16.20 -1.73 -14.22
C ASP A 225 -15.55 -2.93 -14.92
N CYS A 226 -16.22 -4.08 -14.97
CA CYS A 226 -15.67 -5.28 -15.62
C CYS A 226 -15.50 -5.10 -17.14
N SER A 227 -16.27 -4.20 -17.74
CA SER A 227 -16.22 -3.88 -19.17
C SER A 227 -14.98 -3.07 -19.60
N ALA A 228 -14.35 -2.34 -18.66
CA ALA A 228 -13.14 -1.56 -18.91
C ALA A 228 -11.91 -2.42 -19.26
N LEU A 229 -11.92 -3.68 -18.83
CA LEU A 229 -10.87 -4.68 -19.06
C LEU A 229 -10.76 -5.14 -20.53
N VAL A 230 -11.76 -4.84 -21.36
CA VAL A 230 -11.99 -5.50 -22.66
C VAL A 230 -11.53 -4.66 -23.88
N GLY A 231 -10.87 -3.53 -23.67
CA GLY A 231 -10.59 -2.58 -24.76
C GLY A 231 -9.45 -2.97 -25.73
N ASN A 232 -9.68 -2.67 -27.02
CA ASN A 232 -8.83 -2.59 -28.23
C ASN A 232 -7.30 -2.86 -28.13
N ASP A 233 -6.68 -3.41 -29.19
CA ASP A 233 -5.26 -3.83 -29.29
C ASP A 233 -4.20 -2.86 -28.71
N ASN A 234 -4.44 -1.55 -28.75
CA ASN A 234 -3.54 -0.55 -28.13
C ASN A 234 -3.47 -0.64 -26.59
N LYS A 235 -4.55 -1.08 -25.93
CA LYS A 235 -4.56 -1.35 -24.48
C LYS A 235 -3.81 -2.66 -24.16
N ILE A 236 -3.77 -3.63 -25.07
CA ILE A 236 -3.05 -4.90 -24.88
C ILE A 236 -1.52 -4.68 -24.84
N GLN A 237 -0.98 -3.79 -25.67
CA GLN A 237 0.44 -3.44 -25.61
C GLN A 237 0.80 -2.68 -24.31
N GLN A 238 -0.05 -1.73 -23.90
CA GLN A 238 0.11 -1.06 -22.59
C GLN A 238 0.03 -2.04 -21.43
N PHE A 239 -0.82 -3.05 -21.55
CA PHE A 239 -0.96 -4.09 -20.56
C PHE A 239 0.34 -4.90 -20.41
N SER A 240 0.96 -5.31 -21.52
CA SER A 240 2.28 -5.99 -21.48
C SER A 240 3.35 -5.11 -20.84
N ASP A 241 3.37 -3.81 -21.15
CA ASP A 241 4.31 -2.86 -20.57
C ASP A 241 4.04 -2.57 -19.08
N SER A 242 2.84 -2.92 -18.60
CA SER A 242 2.40 -2.69 -17.22
C SER A 242 2.54 -3.90 -16.30
N LEU A 243 3.02 -5.05 -16.80
CA LEU A 243 3.18 -6.26 -15.99
C LEU A 243 4.10 -6.08 -14.78
N ASP A 244 5.11 -5.21 -14.90
CA ASP A 244 6.01 -4.86 -13.80
C ASP A 244 5.28 -4.16 -12.65
N ALA A 245 4.17 -3.47 -12.92
CA ALA A 245 3.37 -2.84 -11.88
C ALA A 245 2.69 -3.89 -10.99
N LEU A 246 2.38 -5.08 -11.51
CA LEU A 246 1.77 -6.18 -10.78
C LEU A 246 2.75 -6.91 -9.86
N ILE A 247 4.05 -6.61 -9.92
CA ILE A 247 5.01 -7.18 -8.97
C ILE A 247 4.59 -6.78 -7.55
N GLY A 248 4.46 -7.79 -6.70
CA GLY A 248 3.97 -7.75 -5.33
C GLY A 248 2.44 -7.84 -5.19
N ALA A 249 1.68 -7.95 -6.28
CA ALA A 249 0.23 -8.10 -6.19
C ALA A 249 -0.13 -9.36 -5.39
N PRO A 250 -1.04 -9.25 -4.41
CA PRO A 250 -1.42 -10.37 -3.58
C PRO A 250 -2.27 -11.36 -4.37
N ILE A 251 -1.90 -12.62 -4.24
CA ILE A 251 -2.61 -13.77 -4.76
C ILE A 251 -3.39 -14.35 -3.60
N PHE A 252 -4.71 -14.37 -3.74
CA PHE A 252 -5.59 -15.07 -2.84
C PHE A 252 -6.04 -16.38 -3.45
N THR A 253 -6.18 -17.39 -2.61
CA THR A 253 -6.86 -18.64 -2.96
C THR A 253 -7.88 -18.95 -1.88
N SER A 254 -9.00 -19.53 -2.28
CA SER A 254 -10.10 -19.91 -1.38
C SER A 254 -10.44 -21.40 -1.43
N LEU A 255 -9.64 -22.21 -2.13
CA LEU A 255 -10.19 -23.40 -2.74
C LEU A 255 -9.84 -24.67 -1.97
N TYR A 256 -10.82 -24.98 -1.13
CA TYR A 256 -11.15 -26.25 -0.50
C TYR A 256 -10.00 -27.24 -0.25
N CYS A 257 -9.60 -27.33 1.01
CA CYS A 257 -8.95 -28.53 1.50
C CYS A 257 -9.94 -29.68 1.70
N PRO A 258 -9.48 -30.94 1.74
CA PRO A 258 -10.34 -32.08 2.07
C PRO A 258 -11.06 -31.95 3.42
N SER A 259 -10.54 -31.11 4.33
CA SER A 259 -11.15 -30.72 5.60
C SER A 259 -11.96 -29.42 5.56
N GLY A 260 -12.14 -28.83 4.38
CA GLY A 260 -12.70 -27.50 4.13
C GLY A 260 -11.70 -26.36 4.39
N CYS A 261 -11.48 -25.49 3.39
CA CYS A 261 -10.97 -24.15 3.68
C CYS A 261 -12.05 -23.42 4.48
N LYS A 262 -11.71 -22.84 5.63
CA LYS A 262 -12.69 -22.00 6.34
C LYS A 262 -12.77 -20.58 5.77
N ASN A 263 -11.70 -20.05 5.14
CA ASN A 263 -11.62 -18.67 4.65
C ASN A 263 -10.66 -18.48 3.45
N ILE A 264 -10.87 -17.42 2.65
CA ILE A 264 -9.93 -16.94 1.63
C ILE A 264 -8.66 -16.41 2.33
N GLY A 265 -7.47 -16.84 1.89
CA GLY A 265 -6.20 -16.43 2.49
C GLY A 265 -5.14 -16.01 1.48
N LEU A 266 -4.16 -15.23 1.94
CA LEU A 266 -3.01 -14.82 1.14
C LEU A 266 -2.14 -16.05 0.80
N ALA A 267 -2.13 -16.44 -0.46
CA ALA A 267 -1.39 -17.61 -0.96
C ALA A 267 0.01 -17.23 -1.47
N GLY A 268 0.16 -15.99 -1.94
CA GLY A 268 1.42 -15.54 -2.50
C GLY A 268 1.41 -14.08 -2.94
N LEU A 269 2.57 -13.65 -3.42
CA LEU A 269 2.79 -12.34 -4.02
C LEU A 269 3.43 -12.53 -5.39
N VAL A 270 2.91 -11.86 -6.41
CA VAL A 270 3.47 -11.90 -7.77
C VAL A 270 4.93 -11.43 -7.73
N TYR A 271 5.87 -12.26 -8.18
CA TYR A 271 7.29 -11.96 -8.20
C TYR A 271 7.76 -11.39 -9.55
N ARG A 272 7.19 -11.90 -10.64
CA ARG A 272 7.50 -11.52 -12.02
C ARG A 272 6.31 -11.89 -12.91
N GLY A 273 6.01 -11.07 -13.89
CA GLY A 273 5.04 -11.36 -14.95
C GLY A 273 5.71 -11.44 -16.32
N THR A 274 5.19 -12.32 -17.19
CA THR A 274 5.54 -12.40 -18.61
C THR A 274 4.29 -12.72 -19.43
N SER A 275 4.30 -12.46 -20.73
CA SER A 275 3.29 -12.99 -21.64
C SER A 275 3.76 -14.30 -22.27
N ALA A 276 2.84 -15.22 -22.53
CA ALA A 276 3.10 -16.47 -23.22
C ALA A 276 1.93 -16.82 -24.16
N THR A 277 2.21 -17.58 -25.22
CA THR A 277 1.17 -18.16 -26.08
C THR A 277 1.17 -19.67 -25.89
N ILE A 278 0.04 -20.24 -25.49
CA ILE A 278 -0.13 -21.67 -25.24
C ILE A 278 -1.24 -22.17 -26.16
N LYS A 279 -0.92 -23.07 -27.09
CA LYS A 279 -1.87 -23.64 -28.07
C LYS A 279 -2.68 -22.57 -28.84
N GLY A 280 -2.03 -21.45 -29.19
CA GLY A 280 -2.67 -20.34 -29.92
C GLY A 280 -3.42 -19.33 -29.06
N TYR A 281 -3.55 -19.57 -27.75
CA TYR A 281 -4.18 -18.65 -26.79
C TYR A 281 -3.13 -17.86 -26.02
N GLY A 282 -3.36 -16.56 -25.83
CA GLY A 282 -2.50 -15.70 -25.04
C GLY A 282 -2.75 -15.87 -23.54
N PHE A 283 -1.67 -15.83 -22.76
CA PHE A 283 -1.71 -15.88 -21.30
C PHE A 283 -0.72 -14.90 -20.70
N LEU A 284 -1.09 -14.34 -19.57
CA LEU A 284 -0.17 -13.75 -18.62
C LEU A 284 0.29 -14.85 -17.69
N VAL A 285 1.60 -14.96 -17.52
CA VAL A 285 2.23 -15.96 -16.66
C VAL A 285 2.93 -15.22 -15.54
N PHE A 286 2.51 -15.50 -14.31
CA PHE A 286 3.08 -14.90 -13.11
C PHE A 286 3.75 -15.95 -12.25
N ASN A 287 5.00 -15.71 -11.86
CA ASN A 287 5.64 -16.46 -10.80
C ASN A 287 5.27 -15.81 -9.48
N PHE A 288 5.15 -16.57 -8.41
CA PHE A 288 4.84 -16.00 -7.10
C PHE A 288 5.75 -16.55 -6.00
N VAL A 289 5.90 -15.80 -4.91
CA VAL A 289 6.52 -16.21 -3.64
C VAL A 289 5.46 -16.42 -2.57
N LYS A 290 5.70 -17.33 -1.63
CA LYS A 290 4.79 -17.52 -0.48
C LYS A 290 4.93 -16.33 0.48
N PRO A 291 3.87 -15.92 1.20
CA PRO A 291 4.00 -14.93 2.27
C PRO A 291 4.68 -15.53 3.52
N PRO A 292 5.01 -14.71 4.54
CA PRO A 292 5.42 -15.21 5.85
C PRO A 292 4.43 -16.23 6.42
N THR A 293 4.95 -17.25 7.12
CA THR A 293 4.16 -18.35 7.71
C THR A 293 3.25 -17.90 8.85
N ASP A 294 3.68 -16.87 9.57
CA ASP A 294 2.91 -16.16 10.59
C ASP A 294 3.33 -14.68 10.58
N TYR A 295 2.60 -13.86 11.34
CA TYR A 295 2.81 -12.40 11.40
C TYR A 295 3.51 -11.98 12.68
N SER A 296 4.40 -12.78 13.25
CA SER A 296 5.35 -12.29 14.24
C SER A 296 6.47 -11.48 13.57
N ASP A 297 7.05 -10.53 14.31
CA ASP A 297 8.25 -9.80 13.87
C ASP A 297 9.41 -10.75 13.50
N ALA A 298 9.50 -11.90 14.18
CA ALA A 298 10.53 -12.91 13.93
C ALA A 298 10.30 -13.65 12.60
N ALA A 299 9.07 -14.08 12.30
CA ALA A 299 8.76 -14.74 11.04
C ALA A 299 8.90 -13.79 9.84
N ILE A 300 8.55 -12.51 10.00
CA ILE A 300 8.76 -11.49 8.96
C ILE A 300 10.26 -11.26 8.72
N ALA A 301 11.08 -11.25 9.78
CA ALA A 301 12.54 -11.13 9.65
C ALA A 301 13.16 -12.35 8.95
N GLU A 302 12.73 -13.56 9.31
CA GLU A 302 13.16 -14.80 8.64
C GLU A 302 12.74 -14.82 7.17
N TYR A 303 11.52 -14.37 6.86
CA TYR A 303 11.06 -14.22 5.49
C TYR A 303 11.92 -13.22 4.68
N ALA A 304 12.28 -12.08 5.29
CA ALA A 304 13.20 -11.12 4.66
C ALA A 304 14.58 -11.74 4.40
N ASN A 305 15.06 -12.60 5.30
CA ASN A 305 16.31 -13.33 5.12
C ASN A 305 16.25 -14.33 3.95
N GLN A 306 15.16 -15.09 3.85
CA GLN A 306 14.94 -16.03 2.74
C GLN A 306 14.89 -15.33 1.37
N LEU A 307 14.38 -14.09 1.32
CA LEU A 307 14.37 -13.26 0.12
C LEU A 307 15.72 -12.56 -0.16
N GLY A 308 16.68 -12.64 0.77
CA GLY A 308 17.95 -11.90 0.67
C GLY A 308 17.79 -10.39 0.83
N VAL A 309 16.77 -9.93 1.56
CA VAL A 309 16.43 -8.50 1.77
C VAL A 309 16.56 -8.06 3.23
N SER A 310 17.27 -8.81 4.08
CA SER A 310 17.47 -8.48 5.50
C SER A 310 18.03 -7.07 5.72
N ASN A 311 19.01 -6.64 4.91
CA ASN A 311 19.59 -5.30 5.03
C ASN A 311 18.54 -4.19 4.81
N VAL A 312 17.63 -4.38 3.84
CA VAL A 312 16.53 -3.44 3.57
C VAL A 312 15.61 -3.34 4.80
N LEU A 313 15.26 -4.48 5.39
CA LEU A 313 14.45 -4.52 6.60
C LEU A 313 15.17 -3.86 7.79
N GLU A 314 16.45 -4.17 8.03
CA GLU A 314 17.23 -3.62 9.14
C GLU A 314 17.39 -2.09 9.07
N ILE A 315 17.60 -1.54 7.87
CA ILE A 315 17.63 -0.09 7.67
C ILE A 315 16.26 0.52 8.04
N SER A 316 15.17 -0.05 7.53
CA SER A 316 13.82 0.45 7.84
C SER A 316 13.48 0.36 9.34
N LYS A 317 13.87 -0.73 10.01
CA LYS A 317 13.66 -0.91 11.46
C LYS A 317 14.38 0.15 12.28
N ARG A 318 15.62 0.49 11.93
CA ARG A 318 16.38 1.54 12.62
C ARG A 318 15.72 2.91 12.49
N LEU A 319 15.26 3.26 11.29
CA LEU A 319 14.56 4.52 11.04
C LEU A 319 13.25 4.61 11.83
N VAL A 320 12.43 3.55 11.79
CA VAL A 320 11.16 3.49 12.54
C VAL A 320 11.40 3.56 14.05
N SER A 321 12.37 2.80 14.57
CA SER A 321 12.72 2.82 15.99
C SER A 321 13.19 4.21 16.45
N SER A 322 13.97 4.88 15.62
CA SER A 322 14.44 6.25 15.88
C SER A 322 13.27 7.24 15.93
N ALA A 323 12.37 7.18 14.95
CA ALA A 323 11.16 8.01 14.91
C ALA A 323 10.25 7.78 16.13
N ASN A 324 10.05 6.52 16.54
CA ASN A 324 9.26 6.18 17.73
C ASN A 324 9.87 6.74 19.01
N LYS A 325 11.21 6.72 19.13
CA LYS A 325 11.91 7.27 20.29
C LYS A 325 11.85 8.80 20.34
N ALA A 326 11.97 9.45 19.19
CA ALA A 326 11.79 10.90 19.08
C ALA A 326 10.37 11.33 19.47
N GLU A 327 9.35 10.61 18.99
CA GLU A 327 7.95 10.85 19.35
C GLU A 327 7.69 10.70 20.85
N ALA A 328 8.12 9.60 21.45
CA ALA A 328 7.97 9.38 22.89
C ALA A 328 8.64 10.50 23.71
N SER A 329 9.77 11.01 23.22
CA SER A 329 10.48 12.13 23.85
C SER A 329 9.71 13.45 23.73
N ILE A 330 9.08 13.73 22.58
CA ILE A 330 8.21 14.90 22.38
C ILE A 330 7.00 14.84 23.31
N ILE A 331 6.32 13.69 23.38
CA ILE A 331 5.17 13.46 24.26
C ILE A 331 5.58 13.75 25.70
N SER A 332 6.68 13.16 26.16
CA SER A 332 7.16 13.33 27.54
C SER A 332 7.61 14.76 27.85
N ALA A 333 8.24 15.46 26.92
CA ALA A 333 8.81 16.78 27.15
C ALA A 333 7.77 17.91 27.07
N LEU A 334 6.81 17.80 26.15
CA LEU A 334 5.85 18.87 25.84
C LEU A 334 4.42 18.56 26.28
N GLY A 335 4.14 17.32 26.72
CA GLY A 335 2.80 16.90 27.15
C GLY A 335 1.79 16.89 25.99
N LEU A 336 2.25 16.67 24.75
CA LEU A 336 1.38 16.48 23.59
C LEU A 336 0.76 15.08 23.61
N SER A 337 -0.43 14.94 23.05
CA SER A 337 -1.00 13.62 22.79
C SER A 337 -0.20 12.85 21.73
N ALA A 338 -0.29 11.52 21.77
CA ALA A 338 0.37 10.65 20.81
C ALA A 338 -0.08 10.92 19.36
N VAL A 339 -1.34 11.31 19.15
CA VAL A 339 -1.89 11.59 17.81
C VAL A 339 -1.21 12.82 17.18
N VAL A 340 -1.03 13.90 17.96
CA VAL A 340 -0.35 15.11 17.48
C VAL A 340 1.14 14.87 17.28
N ALA A 341 1.82 14.26 18.27
CA ALA A 341 3.25 13.97 18.15
C ALA A 341 3.55 13.02 16.97
N GLY A 342 2.71 12.00 16.77
CA GLY A 342 2.79 11.09 15.64
C GLY A 342 2.58 11.80 14.29
N ALA A 343 1.64 12.74 14.19
CA ALA A 343 1.42 13.54 12.98
C ALA A 343 2.65 14.41 12.65
N ILE A 344 3.26 15.07 13.64
CA ILE A 344 4.48 15.87 13.44
C ILE A 344 5.61 15.01 12.90
N ILE A 345 5.90 13.89 13.56
CA ILE A 345 6.98 12.98 13.16
C ILE A 345 6.70 12.39 11.77
N ALA A 346 5.44 12.08 11.46
CA ALA A 346 5.06 11.50 10.17
C ALA A 346 5.14 12.52 9.03
N TYR A 347 4.67 13.76 9.21
CA TYR A 347 4.46 14.70 8.11
C TYR A 347 5.53 15.79 7.99
N LEU A 348 6.06 16.29 9.10
CA LEU A 348 6.89 17.50 9.10
C LEU A 348 8.40 17.23 9.18
N VAL A 349 8.79 16.00 9.50
CA VAL A 349 10.17 15.68 9.93
C VAL A 349 10.75 14.55 9.12
N THR A 350 12.05 14.62 8.81
CA THR A 350 12.83 13.52 8.23
C THR A 350 13.28 12.56 9.33
N TRP A 351 13.24 11.25 9.08
CA TRP A 351 13.71 10.28 10.06
C TRP A 351 15.20 9.98 9.84
N TYR A 352 15.94 10.11 10.94
CA TYR A 352 17.38 9.89 11.00
C TYR A 352 17.66 8.58 11.72
N SER A 353 18.81 7.95 11.44
CA SER A 353 19.25 6.81 12.29
C SER A 353 19.54 7.26 13.72
N ASP A 354 19.96 8.52 13.88
CA ASP A 354 20.09 9.19 15.18
C ASP A 354 18.75 9.80 15.62
N TRP A 355 18.14 9.23 16.66
CA TRP A 355 16.85 9.70 17.17
C TRP A 355 16.92 11.12 17.75
N GLN A 356 18.08 11.57 18.26
CA GLN A 356 18.21 12.94 18.74
C GLN A 356 18.10 13.96 17.61
N LYS A 357 18.63 13.64 16.42
CA LYS A 357 18.50 14.51 15.25
C LYS A 357 17.02 14.62 14.82
N THR A 358 16.31 13.49 14.79
CA THR A 358 14.85 13.45 14.52
C THR A 358 14.08 14.27 15.56
N TYR A 359 14.40 14.11 16.85
CA TYR A 359 13.77 14.88 17.94
C TYR A 359 14.03 16.40 17.81
N ASN A 360 15.28 16.79 17.54
CA ASN A 360 15.67 18.20 17.43
C ASN A 360 14.99 18.90 16.26
N GLU A 361 14.80 18.21 15.13
CA GLU A 361 14.04 18.72 13.99
C GLU A 361 12.53 18.82 14.28
N ALA A 362 11.99 17.85 15.01
CA ALA A 362 10.56 17.81 15.36
C ALA A 362 10.16 18.84 16.43
N ARG A 363 11.09 19.18 17.33
CA ARG A 363 10.79 19.99 18.52
C ARG A 363 10.18 21.36 18.21
N PRO A 364 10.70 22.17 17.26
CA PRO A 364 10.09 23.47 16.93
C PRO A 364 8.63 23.34 16.47
N TYR A 365 8.32 22.34 15.64
CA TYR A 365 6.94 22.07 15.20
C TYR A 365 6.04 21.64 16.36
N ALA A 366 6.58 20.84 17.30
CA ALA A 366 5.85 20.42 18.49
C ALA A 366 5.56 21.57 19.46
N GLU A 367 6.49 22.52 19.61
CA GLU A 367 6.27 23.74 20.39
C GLU A 367 5.19 24.63 19.73
N GLN A 368 5.20 24.76 18.40
CA GLN A 368 4.14 25.46 17.66
C GLN A 368 2.78 24.78 17.80
N ALA A 369 2.71 23.46 17.64
CA ALA A 369 1.47 22.70 17.81
C ALA A 369 0.90 22.86 19.23
N LYS A 370 1.75 22.84 20.26
CA LYS A 370 1.33 23.10 21.64
C LYS A 370 0.69 24.48 21.80
N ALA A 371 1.32 25.51 21.23
CA ALA A 371 0.79 26.87 21.28
C ALA A 371 -0.58 26.97 20.56
N VAL A 372 -0.75 26.29 19.43
CA VAL A 372 -2.04 26.22 18.71
C VAL A 372 -3.10 25.53 19.58
N ILE A 373 -2.80 24.38 20.20
CA ILE A 373 -3.72 23.68 21.11
C ILE A 373 -4.18 24.61 22.23
N ASP A 374 -3.26 25.30 22.89
CA ASP A 374 -3.57 26.20 24.00
C ASP A 374 -4.45 27.38 23.52
N LYS A 375 -4.15 27.94 22.34
CA LYS A 375 -4.94 29.02 21.70
C LYS A 375 -6.37 28.56 21.37
N VAL A 376 -6.53 27.37 20.77
CA VAL A 376 -7.84 26.79 20.43
C VAL A 376 -8.64 26.49 21.69
N ARG A 377 -8.05 25.83 22.69
CA ARG A 377 -8.74 25.50 23.96
C ARG A 377 -9.21 26.77 24.69
N ASN A 378 -8.39 27.82 24.71
CA ASN A 378 -8.77 29.11 25.29
C ASN A 378 -9.96 29.74 24.55
N LYS A 379 -9.97 29.68 23.21
CA LYS A 379 -11.08 30.17 22.40
C LYS A 379 -12.38 29.40 22.69
N LEU A 380 -12.32 28.06 22.74
CA LEU A 380 -13.47 27.22 23.08
C LEU A 380 -14.02 27.51 24.48
N ASN A 381 -13.14 27.71 25.47
CA ASN A 381 -13.54 28.08 26.83
C ASN A 381 -14.25 29.45 26.87
N GLN A 382 -13.79 30.43 26.10
CA GLN A 382 -14.44 31.75 25.99
C GLN A 382 -15.84 31.64 25.35
N MET A 383 -16.00 30.76 24.36
CA MET A 383 -17.27 30.49 23.69
C MET A 383 -18.19 29.54 24.48
N ARG A 384 -17.69 28.95 25.57
CA ARG A 384 -18.37 27.91 26.37
C ARG A 384 -18.68 26.62 25.59
N GLU A 385 -17.90 26.32 24.56
CA GLU A 385 -18.00 25.10 23.74
C GLU A 385 -17.19 23.93 24.34
N TYR A 386 -17.42 23.62 25.62
CA TYR A 386 -16.62 22.64 26.36
C TYR A 386 -16.66 21.22 25.76
N ARG A 387 -17.77 20.88 25.10
CA ARG A 387 -17.96 19.59 24.41
C ARG A 387 -16.94 19.33 23.30
N LEU A 388 -16.34 20.39 22.74
CA LEU A 388 -15.39 20.29 21.63
C LEU A 388 -13.94 20.09 22.11
N LEU A 389 -13.66 20.30 23.40
CA LEU A 389 -12.29 20.24 23.94
C LEU A 389 -11.63 18.87 23.73
N SER A 390 -12.39 17.77 23.75
CA SER A 390 -11.87 16.42 23.55
C SER A 390 -11.39 16.15 22.11
N PHE A 391 -11.84 16.95 21.14
CA PHE A 391 -11.53 16.76 19.72
C PHE A 391 -10.36 17.64 19.24
N VAL A 392 -9.86 18.55 20.07
CA VAL A 392 -8.83 19.54 19.66
C VAL A 392 -7.58 18.85 19.09
N ASP A 393 -7.07 17.86 19.82
CA ASP A 393 -5.85 17.14 19.44
C ASP A 393 -6.05 16.30 18.17
N GLU A 394 -7.24 15.71 17.99
CA GLU A 394 -7.61 14.94 16.80
C GLU A 394 -7.70 15.86 15.58
N CYS A 395 -8.44 16.97 15.68
CA CYS A 395 -8.59 17.95 14.61
C CYS A 395 -7.27 18.64 14.26
N LEU A 396 -6.44 18.98 15.24
CA LEU A 396 -5.12 19.56 14.95
C LEU A 396 -4.25 18.55 14.21
N ALA A 397 -4.20 17.31 14.67
CA ALA A 397 -3.48 16.29 13.93
C ALA A 397 -3.99 16.23 12.49
N GLU A 398 -5.32 16.24 12.28
CA GLU A 398 -5.98 16.18 10.96
C GLU A 398 -5.44 17.18 9.94
N VAL A 399 -5.08 18.38 10.39
CA VAL A 399 -4.67 19.50 9.55
C VAL A 399 -3.15 19.72 9.50
N ILE A 400 -2.36 18.96 10.26
CA ILE A 400 -0.89 19.04 10.19
C ILE A 400 -0.42 18.53 8.81
N GLU A 401 0.15 19.44 8.03
CA GLU A 401 0.75 19.18 6.73
C GLU A 401 2.00 20.03 6.49
N GLU A 402 2.86 19.59 5.59
CA GLU A 402 4.12 20.27 5.25
C GLU A 402 3.84 21.62 4.58
N GLY A 403 4.45 22.69 5.10
CA GLY A 403 4.34 24.05 4.55
C GLY A 403 3.24 24.92 5.15
N ALA A 404 2.32 24.35 5.93
CA ALA A 404 1.30 25.11 6.65
C ALA A 404 1.89 25.83 7.88
N SER A 405 1.42 27.05 8.11
CA SER A 405 1.79 27.93 9.22
C SER A 405 0.96 27.63 10.49
N PRO A 406 1.44 28.05 11.68
CA PRO A 406 0.68 27.87 12.92
C PRO A 406 -0.69 28.54 12.93
N ASP A 407 -0.87 29.65 12.20
CA ASP A 407 -2.17 30.31 12.09
C ASP A 407 -3.13 29.53 11.17
N GLU A 408 -2.62 28.94 10.07
CA GLU A 408 -3.42 28.04 9.23
C GLU A 408 -3.84 26.78 10.00
N TRP A 409 -2.94 26.20 10.82
CA TRP A 409 -3.32 25.10 11.71
C TRP A 409 -4.41 25.50 12.70
N TYR A 410 -4.33 26.70 13.27
CA TYR A 410 -5.34 27.21 14.19
C TYR A 410 -6.72 27.34 13.51
N ASP A 411 -6.79 27.98 12.34
CA ASP A 411 -8.04 28.20 11.61
C ASP A 411 -8.64 26.89 11.10
N ALA A 412 -7.81 25.99 10.57
CA ALA A 412 -8.25 24.68 10.09
C ALA A 412 -8.70 23.77 11.25
N THR A 413 -8.03 23.83 12.40
CA THR A 413 -8.44 23.08 13.61
C THR A 413 -9.82 23.55 14.08
N LEU A 414 -10.08 24.85 14.13
CA LEU A 414 -11.41 25.37 14.50
C LEU A 414 -12.48 24.93 13.50
N SER A 415 -12.18 24.97 12.21
CA SER A 415 -13.11 24.54 11.15
C SER A 415 -13.50 23.07 11.34
N CYS A 416 -12.51 22.17 11.51
CA CYS A 416 -12.75 20.76 11.83
C CYS A 416 -13.61 20.56 13.09
N LEU A 417 -13.33 21.31 14.15
CA LEU A 417 -14.08 21.19 15.41
C LEU A 417 -15.55 21.56 15.27
N PHE A 418 -15.86 22.62 14.52
CA PHE A 418 -17.24 23.05 14.32
C PHE A 418 -18.02 22.10 13.41
N GLU A 419 -17.39 21.55 12.38
CA GLU A 419 -17.99 20.49 11.55
C GLU A 419 -18.35 19.26 12.40
N LYS A 420 -17.43 18.79 13.26
CA LYS A 420 -17.72 17.70 14.20
C LYS A 420 -18.82 18.10 15.21
N GLY A 421 -18.87 19.36 15.61
CA GLY A 421 -19.89 19.90 16.49
C GLY A 421 -21.31 19.86 15.93
N GLU A 422 -21.49 20.07 14.63
CA GLU A 422 -22.79 20.00 13.95
C GLU A 422 -23.30 18.55 13.84
N HIS A 423 -22.41 17.61 13.55
CA HIS A 423 -22.77 16.19 13.47
C HIS A 423 -23.22 15.58 14.81
N VAL A 424 -22.65 16.03 15.93
CA VAL A 424 -23.05 15.58 17.27
C VAL A 424 -24.38 16.18 17.72
N ALA A 425 -24.75 17.36 17.23
CA ALA A 425 -26.03 18.02 17.57
C ALA A 425 -27.24 17.45 16.80
N GLY A 426 -27.01 16.74 15.69
CA GLY A 426 -28.05 16.14 14.83
C GLY A 426 -28.46 14.70 15.19
N GLY A 427 -27.94 14.11 16.28
CA GLY A 427 -28.33 12.77 16.73
C GLY A 427 -29.79 12.72 17.22
N PRO A 428 -30.52 11.61 17.02
CA PRO A 428 -31.95 11.53 17.32
C PRO A 428 -32.20 11.77 18.81
N VAL A 429 -33.02 12.79 19.11
CA VAL A 429 -33.58 13.01 20.44
C VAL A 429 -34.45 11.80 20.78
N PRO A 430 -34.21 11.08 21.89
CA PRO A 430 -35.16 10.07 22.34
C PRO A 430 -36.46 10.79 22.71
N GLY A 431 -37.51 10.56 21.93
CA GLY A 431 -38.85 11.05 22.25
C GLY A 431 -39.35 10.45 23.57
N PRO A 432 -40.26 11.16 24.26
CA PRO A 432 -40.74 10.81 25.60
C PRO A 432 -41.42 9.45 25.70
#